data_AF-A0A800JB89-F1
#
_entry.id   AF-A0A800JB89-F1
#
_cell.length_a   1.000
_cell.length_b   1.000
_cell.length_c   1.000
_cell.angle_alpha   90.00
_cell.angle_beta   90.00
_cell.angle_gamma   90.00
#
_symmetry.space_group_name_H-M   'P 1'
#
loop_
_entity.id
_entity.type
_entity.pdbx_description
1 polymer ?
#
loop_
_entity_poly.entity_id
_entity_poly.type
_entity_poly.pdbx_seq_one_letter_code
_entity_poly.pdbx_strand_id
1 'polypeptide(L)'
;MPNTSASGVNAMLMELEEKIELRKAYIKNSKSFEKRDYHNLSFLKNISALLSEDTPFQVDSLEYAPERFSISGTIDSYDSLQILKNNLQEIKEFKGRRIVESNRKSPDGIVFRISVDFKK
;
A
#
# COMPACT_ATOMS: atom_id res chain seq x y z
N MET A 1 -50.45 10.34 34.42
CA MET A 1 -49.66 10.45 33.17
C MET A 1 -48.19 10.54 33.55
N PRO A 2 -47.25 9.86 32.89
CA PRO A 2 -45.85 9.96 33.26
C PRO A 2 -45.32 11.35 32.87
N ASN A 3 -44.80 12.09 33.84
CA ASN A 3 -44.11 13.36 33.64
C ASN A 3 -42.75 13.10 32.99
N THR A 4 -42.67 13.11 31.66
CA THR A 4 -41.38 13.30 30.97
C THR A 4 -40.99 14.77 31.11
N SER A 5 -40.23 15.08 32.16
CA SER A 5 -39.65 16.42 32.34
C SER A 5 -38.73 16.76 31.17
N ALA A 6 -38.69 18.04 30.77
CA ALA A 6 -37.82 18.52 29.68
C ALA A 6 -36.34 18.13 29.85
N SER A 7 -35.91 17.93 31.11
CA SER A 7 -34.59 17.38 31.48
C SER A 7 -34.36 15.95 30.99
N GLY A 8 -35.37 15.07 31.04
CA GLY A 8 -35.25 13.69 30.59
C GLY A 8 -35.19 13.57 29.07
N VAL A 9 -35.91 14.45 28.37
CA VAL A 9 -35.86 14.53 26.89
C VAL A 9 -34.50 15.02 26.41
N ASN A 10 -33.91 16.03 27.07
CA ASN A 10 -32.56 16.49 26.74
C ASN A 10 -31.47 15.44 27.01
N ALA A 11 -31.59 14.67 28.10
CA ALA A 11 -30.67 13.58 28.39
C ALA A 11 -30.74 12.47 27.32
N MET A 12 -31.95 12.12 26.88
CA MET A 12 -32.14 11.15 25.79
C MET A 12 -31.58 11.66 24.46
N LEU A 13 -31.71 12.96 24.16
CA LEU A 13 -31.14 13.55 22.94
C LEU A 13 -29.61 13.52 22.94
N MET A 14 -28.97 13.86 24.06
CA MET A 14 -27.51 13.76 24.19
C MET A 14 -27.01 12.32 24.02
N GLU A 15 -27.69 11.34 24.63
CA GLU A 15 -27.33 9.93 24.48
C GLU A 15 -27.49 9.45 23.03
N LEU A 16 -28.48 9.98 22.31
CA LEU A 16 -28.68 9.69 20.90
C LEU A 16 -27.56 10.28 20.04
N GLU A 17 -27.15 11.52 20.29
CA GLU A 17 -26.04 12.18 19.60
C GLU A 17 -24.73 11.43 19.78
N GLU A 18 -24.43 11.00 21.02
CA GLU A 18 -23.24 10.20 21.31
C GLU A 18 -23.26 8.86 20.56
N LYS A 19 -24.40 8.16 20.56
CA LYS A 19 -24.57 6.91 19.79
C LYS A 19 -24.38 7.14 18.28
N ILE A 20 -24.85 8.27 17.75
CA ILE A 20 -24.67 8.64 16.34
C ILE A 20 -23.19 8.84 16.03
N GLU A 21 -22.45 9.58 16.87
CA GLU A 21 -21.02 9.81 16.66
C GLU A 21 -20.20 8.51 16.76
N LEU A 22 -20.51 7.65 17.73
CA LEU A 22 -19.89 6.33 17.83
C LEU A 22 -20.15 5.48 16.57
N ARG A 23 -21.38 5.51 16.04
CA ARG A 23 -21.74 4.80 14.81
C ARG A 23 -20.99 5.36 13.60
N LYS A 24 -20.85 6.69 13.49
CA LYS A 24 -20.08 7.34 12.41
C LYS A 24 -18.60 6.95 12.47
N ALA A 25 -18.00 6.95 13.66
CA ALA A 25 -16.62 6.53 13.86
C ALA A 25 -16.41 5.06 13.47
N TYR A 26 -17.32 4.17 13.89
CA TYR A 26 -17.30 2.76 13.50
C TYR A 26 -17.36 2.57 11.98
N ILE A 27 -18.29 3.25 11.30
CA ILE A 27 -18.43 3.18 9.83
C ILE A 27 -17.15 3.69 9.14
N LYS A 28 -16.56 4.79 9.63
CA LYS A 28 -15.31 5.33 9.09
C LYS A 28 -14.17 4.31 9.22
N ASN A 29 -14.04 3.66 10.37
CA ASN A 29 -13.02 2.65 10.62
C ASN A 29 -13.22 1.42 9.73
N SER A 30 -14.44 0.89 9.66
CA SER A 30 -14.79 -0.23 8.79
C SER A 30 -14.48 0.06 7.30
N LYS A 31 -14.88 1.23 6.80
CA LYS A 31 -14.55 1.66 5.42
C LYS A 31 -13.04 1.83 5.21
N SER A 32 -12.30 2.27 6.23
CA SER A 32 -10.85 2.41 6.13
C SER A 32 -10.14 1.06 6.09
N PHE A 33 -10.65 0.08 6.84
CA PHE A 33 -10.14 -1.29 6.88
C PHE A 33 -10.38 -1.98 5.54
N GLU A 34 -11.62 -1.96 5.07
CA GLU A 34 -12.00 -2.50 3.76
C GLU A 34 -11.13 -1.93 2.63
N LYS A 35 -10.99 -0.60 2.55
CA LYS A 35 -10.17 0.04 1.51
C LYS A 35 -8.68 -0.32 1.61
N ARG A 36 -8.11 -0.44 2.82
CA ARG A 36 -6.69 -0.76 3.01
C ARG A 36 -6.39 -2.19 2.60
N ASP A 37 -7.22 -3.14 2.99
CA ASP A 37 -7.03 -4.55 2.67
C ASP A 37 -7.10 -4.78 1.16
N TYR A 38 -8.09 -4.20 0.47
CA TYR A 38 -8.18 -4.31 -0.99
C TYR A 38 -6.99 -3.66 -1.70
N HIS A 39 -6.45 -2.55 -1.18
CA HIS A 39 -5.30 -1.90 -1.77
C HIS A 39 -4.03 -2.75 -1.65
N ASN A 40 -3.75 -3.27 -0.46
CA ASN A 40 -2.59 -4.13 -0.22
C ASN A 40 -2.68 -5.44 -1.01
N LEU A 41 -3.88 -6.04 -1.09
CA LEU A 41 -4.09 -7.26 -1.88
C LEU A 41 -3.92 -7.01 -3.39
N SER A 42 -4.43 -5.89 -3.90
CA SER A 42 -4.22 -5.51 -5.31
C SER A 42 -2.75 -5.27 -5.61
N PHE A 43 -2.02 -4.64 -4.69
CA PHE A 43 -0.59 -4.43 -4.80
C PHE A 43 0.18 -5.76 -4.79
N LEU A 44 -0.09 -6.65 -3.83
CA LEU A 44 0.52 -7.97 -3.75
C LEU A 44 0.26 -8.79 -5.00
N LYS A 45 -0.95 -8.72 -5.56
CA LYS A 45 -1.28 -9.36 -6.84
C LYS A 45 -0.38 -8.84 -7.97
N ASN A 46 -0.25 -7.52 -8.12
CA ASN A 46 0.58 -6.93 -9.17
C ASN A 46 2.06 -7.29 -9.01
N ILE A 47 2.59 -7.27 -7.79
CA ILE A 47 3.96 -7.70 -7.51
C ILE A 47 4.14 -9.20 -7.76
N SER A 48 3.21 -10.05 -7.31
CA SER A 48 3.31 -11.50 -7.55
C SER A 48 3.33 -11.86 -9.03
N ALA A 49 2.60 -11.12 -9.87
CA ALA A 49 2.64 -11.29 -11.32
C ALA A 49 3.98 -10.86 -11.93
N LEU A 50 4.64 -9.86 -11.33
CA LEU A 50 5.99 -9.44 -11.71
C LEU A 50 7.10 -10.37 -11.22
N LEU A 51 6.80 -11.24 -10.25
CA LEU A 51 7.74 -12.17 -9.60
C LEU A 51 7.47 -13.63 -9.95
N SER A 52 6.73 -13.93 -11.03
CA SER A 52 6.40 -15.30 -11.42
C SER A 52 7.64 -16.11 -11.86
N GLU A 53 7.49 -17.43 -11.94
CA GLU A 53 8.59 -18.42 -12.08
C GLU A 53 9.52 -18.20 -13.29
N ASP A 54 9.10 -17.46 -14.32
CA ASP A 54 9.89 -17.18 -15.53
C ASP A 54 10.63 -15.82 -15.49
N THR A 55 10.81 -15.23 -14.31
CA THR A 55 11.43 -13.91 -14.19
C THR A 55 12.97 -14.00 -14.23
N PRO A 56 13.65 -13.14 -15.01
CA PRO A 56 15.11 -13.19 -15.20
C PRO A 56 15.92 -12.66 -14.00
N PHE A 57 15.32 -12.64 -12.81
CA PHE A 57 15.93 -12.08 -11.61
C PHE A 57 15.52 -12.81 -10.34
N GLN A 58 16.45 -12.85 -9.39
CA GLN A 58 16.21 -13.28 -8.02
C GLN A 58 15.90 -12.09 -7.15
N VAL A 59 15.05 -12.28 -6.14
CA VAL A 59 14.71 -11.25 -5.16
C VAL A 59 15.32 -11.62 -3.81
N ASP A 60 16.20 -10.75 -3.31
CA ASP A 60 16.81 -10.88 -1.99
C ASP A 60 15.96 -10.21 -0.91
N SER A 61 15.30 -9.10 -1.25
CA SER A 61 14.50 -8.31 -0.32
C SER A 61 13.40 -7.54 -1.03
N LEU A 62 12.23 -7.48 -0.39
CA LEU A 62 11.08 -6.67 -0.80
C LEU A 62 10.47 -5.97 0.42
N GLU A 63 10.28 -4.66 0.31
CA GLU A 63 9.67 -3.80 1.33
C GLU A 63 8.53 -3.00 0.69
N TYR A 64 7.35 -3.05 1.30
CA TYR A 64 6.24 -2.15 0.99
C TYR A 64 5.77 -1.46 2.26
N ALA A 65 6.24 -0.24 2.46
CA ALA A 65 5.93 0.58 3.62
C ALA A 65 5.08 1.80 3.20
N PRO A 66 4.39 2.47 4.13
CA PRO A 66 3.62 3.68 3.82
C PRO A 66 4.43 4.79 3.14
N GLU A 67 5.75 4.80 3.37
CA GLU A 67 6.65 5.86 2.91
C GLU A 67 7.39 5.50 1.63
N ARG A 68 7.56 4.22 1.34
CA ARG A 68 8.34 3.74 0.18
C ARG A 68 8.03 2.30 -0.18
N PHE A 69 8.27 1.97 -1.43
CA PHE A 69 8.53 0.60 -1.89
C PHE A 69 10.02 0.41 -2.15
N SER A 70 10.55 -0.79 -1.88
CA SER A 70 11.91 -1.16 -2.26
C SER A 70 11.96 -2.64 -2.64
N ILE A 71 12.70 -2.94 -3.70
CA ILE A 71 13.02 -4.31 -4.12
C ILE A 71 14.52 -4.38 -4.43
N SER A 72 15.19 -5.43 -3.98
CA SER A 72 16.57 -5.71 -4.34
C SER A 72 16.79 -7.17 -4.63
N GLY A 73 17.82 -7.45 -5.41
CA GLY A 73 18.08 -8.79 -5.90
C GLY A 73 19.23 -8.84 -6.89
N THR A 74 19.30 -9.94 -7.63
CA THR A 74 20.27 -10.16 -8.69
C THR A 74 19.54 -10.42 -10.01
N ILE A 75 19.95 -9.75 -11.08
CA ILE A 75 19.34 -9.84 -12.42
C ILE A 75 20.41 -10.12 -13.46
N ASP A 76 20.07 -10.87 -14.51
CA ASP A 76 21.02 -11.35 -15.51
C ASP A 76 21.70 -10.24 -16.35
N SER A 77 21.00 -9.13 -16.59
CA SER A 77 21.42 -8.10 -17.53
C SER A 77 20.84 -6.72 -17.25
N TYR A 78 21.49 -5.68 -17.79
CA TYR A 78 21.01 -4.29 -17.68
C TYR A 78 19.71 -4.08 -18.46
N ASP A 79 19.51 -4.83 -19.55
CA ASP A 79 18.28 -4.78 -20.34
C ASP A 79 17.10 -5.32 -19.54
N SER A 80 17.28 -6.48 -18.88
CA SER A 80 16.27 -7.03 -17.96
C SER A 80 15.98 -6.08 -16.79
N LEU A 81 17.00 -5.39 -16.26
CA LEU A 81 16.82 -4.38 -15.21
C LEU A 81 15.98 -3.19 -15.69
N GLN A 82 16.21 -2.75 -16.93
CA GLN A 82 15.41 -1.69 -17.54
C GLN A 82 13.96 -2.13 -17.77
N ILE A 83 13.72 -3.37 -18.19
CA ILE A 83 12.37 -3.95 -18.32
C ILE A 83 11.67 -3.98 -16.96
N LEU A 84 12.34 -4.50 -15.91
CA LEU A 84 11.80 -4.52 -14.55
C LEU A 84 11.40 -3.11 -14.09
N LYS A 85 12.29 -2.13 -14.28
CA LYS A 85 12.01 -0.73 -13.95
C LYS A 85 10.80 -0.17 -14.70
N ASN A 86 10.69 -0.43 -16.00
CA ASN A 86 9.56 0.02 -16.81
C ASN A 86 8.25 -0.62 -16.31
N ASN A 87 8.25 -1.93 -16.05
CA ASN A 87 7.08 -2.64 -15.53
C ASN A 87 6.65 -2.09 -14.17
N LEU A 88 7.60 -1.76 -13.28
CA LEU A 88 7.31 -1.09 -12.02
C LEU A 88 6.68 0.29 -12.23
N GLN A 89 7.13 1.07 -13.23
CA GLN A 89 6.52 2.37 -13.56
C GLN A 89 5.07 2.27 -14.05
N GLU A 90 4.68 1.16 -14.65
CA GLU A 90 3.32 0.94 -15.13
C GLU A 90 2.32 0.66 -14.00
N ILE A 91 2.81 0.21 -12.84
CA ILE A 91 2.00 0.04 -11.63
C ILE A 91 1.35 1.38 -11.27
N LYS A 92 0.01 1.37 -11.16
CA LYS A 92 -0.79 2.58 -10.92
C LYS A 92 -0.33 3.36 -9.69
N GLU A 93 0.09 2.64 -8.66
CA GLU A 93 0.61 3.17 -7.40
C GLU A 93 1.92 3.94 -7.58
N PHE A 94 2.74 3.60 -8.59
CA PHE A 94 4.06 4.21 -8.81
C PHE A 94 4.05 5.29 -9.88
N LYS A 95 2.93 5.46 -10.61
CA LYS A 95 2.79 6.50 -11.64
C LYS A 95 3.06 7.90 -11.09
N GLY A 96 3.99 8.61 -11.73
CA GLY A 96 4.40 9.96 -11.36
C GLY A 96 5.24 10.04 -10.08
N ARG A 97 5.67 8.91 -9.51
CA ARG A 97 6.57 8.87 -8.34
C ARG A 97 8.03 8.78 -8.79
N ARG A 98 8.93 9.27 -7.92
CA ARG A 98 10.37 9.17 -8.16
C ARG A 98 10.83 7.73 -7.94
N ILE A 99 11.42 7.15 -8.98
CA ILE A 99 12.10 5.86 -8.89
C ILE A 99 13.60 6.11 -8.74
N VAL A 100 14.19 5.56 -7.69
CA VAL A 100 15.63 5.54 -7.42
C VAL A 100 16.15 4.14 -7.70
N GLU A 101 17.21 4.05 -8.48
CA GLU A 101 17.85 2.80 -8.84
C GLU A 101 19.32 2.85 -8.44
N SER A 102 19.80 1.78 -7.83
CA SER A 102 21.22 1.53 -7.57
C SER A 102 21.54 0.14 -8.10
N ASN A 103 22.62 0.01 -8.86
CA ASN A 103 23.04 -1.27 -9.39
C ASN A 103 24.57 -1.40 -9.37
N ARG A 104 25.08 -2.63 -9.36
CA ARG A 104 26.50 -2.94 -9.52
C ARG A 104 26.69 -4.27 -10.20
N LYS A 105 27.75 -4.39 -10.99
CA LYS A 105 28.15 -5.66 -11.60
C LYS A 105 28.73 -6.61 -10.53
N SER A 106 28.36 -7.88 -10.62
CA SER A 106 28.88 -8.98 -9.79
C SER A 106 29.18 -10.20 -10.67
N PRO A 107 29.86 -11.24 -10.14
CA PRO A 107 30.11 -12.48 -10.89
C PRO A 107 28.82 -13.19 -11.32
N ASP A 108 27.77 -13.11 -10.50
CA ASP A 108 26.52 -13.84 -10.68
C ASP A 108 25.43 -13.02 -11.42
N GLY A 109 25.80 -11.86 -11.96
CA GLY A 109 24.90 -10.93 -12.64
C GLY A 109 24.99 -9.51 -12.08
N ILE A 110 23.89 -8.77 -12.14
CA ILE A 110 23.79 -7.39 -11.67
C ILE A 110 23.03 -7.38 -10.36
N VAL A 111 23.69 -6.95 -9.30
CA VAL A 111 23.02 -6.70 -8.01
C VAL A 111 22.31 -5.37 -8.12
N PHE A 112 21.00 -5.35 -7.88
CA PHE A 112 20.16 -4.16 -8.02
C PHE A 112 19.40 -3.84 -6.73
N ARG A 113 19.04 -2.57 -6.60
CA ARG A 113 18.00 -2.06 -5.71
C ARG A 113 17.20 -1.00 -6.45
N ILE A 114 15.88 -1.18 -6.50
CA ILE A 114 14.93 -0.19 -6.99
C ILE A 114 14.07 0.24 -5.81
N SER A 115 13.96 1.55 -5.59
CA SER A 115 13.11 2.14 -4.56
C SER A 115 12.17 3.18 -5.18
N VAL A 116 10.94 3.24 -4.67
CA VAL A 116 9.93 4.22 -5.08
C VAL A 116 9.47 4.95 -3.82
N ASP A 117 9.76 6.24 -3.74
CA ASP A 117 9.33 7.07 -2.62
C ASP A 117 7.86 7.46 -2.77
N PHE A 118 7.08 7.31 -1.70
CA PHE A 118 5.66 7.63 -1.69
C PHE A 118 5.38 9.03 -1.12
N LYS A 119 6.38 9.64 -0.47
CA LYS A 119 6.33 11.05 -0.07
C LYS A 119 6.42 11.95 -1.30
N LYS A 120 5.55 12.96 -1.33
CA LYS A 120 5.65 14.10 -2.24
C LYS A 120 6.65 15.11 -1.70
#